data_AF-A0A344U8L9-F1
#
_entry.id   AF-A0A344U8L9-F1
#
_cell.length_a   1.000
_cell.length_b   1.000
_cell.length_c   1.000
_cell.angle_alpha   90.00
_cell.angle_beta   90.00
_cell.angle_gamma   90.00
#
_symmetry.space_group_name_H-M   'P 1'
#
loop_
_entity.id
_entity.type
_entity.pdbx_description
1 polymer ?
#
loop_
_entity_poly.entity_id
_entity_poly.type
_entity_poly.pdbx_seq_one_letter_code
_entity_poly.pdbx_strand_id
1 'polypeptide(L)'
;MRLNSAPPSGPLLPGAQDFGSTPAEKKTAANTIENDLEPSTKKAGDHADEASNGTVKAFDGWSTAAGLKKVLETWDRQVTGLMGRLASEKTALRGTSNMFLRNDITTGEGFNLVKPAPDSKLNGI
;
A
#
# COMPACT_ATOMS: atom_id res chain seq x y z
N MET A 1 7.81 50.09 -1.53
CA MET A 1 7.01 49.27 -0.59
C MET A 1 7.79 47.98 -0.32
N ARG A 2 8.25 47.76 0.92
CA ARG A 2 9.00 46.55 1.30
C ARG A 2 8.04 45.57 1.97
N LEU A 3 7.81 44.42 1.34
CA LEU A 3 7.01 43.31 1.84
C LEU A 3 7.96 42.31 2.52
N ASN A 4 8.36 42.57 3.76
CA ASN A 4 8.88 41.50 4.61
C ASN A 4 8.84 41.90 6.10
N SER A 5 7.79 41.51 6.80
CA SER A 5 7.73 41.48 8.27
C SER A 5 6.61 40.52 8.68
N ALA A 6 6.84 39.21 8.54
CA ALA A 6 6.05 38.24 9.30
C ALA A 6 6.52 38.27 10.77
N PRO A 7 5.61 38.14 11.76
CA PRO A 7 5.98 38.11 13.18
C PRO A 7 6.85 36.89 13.48
N PRO A 8 7.70 36.94 14.52
CA PRO A 8 8.56 35.82 14.87
C PRO A 8 7.70 34.60 15.16
N SER A 9 7.90 33.55 14.38
CA SER A 9 7.35 32.23 14.66
C SER A 9 7.80 31.84 16.08
N GLY A 10 6.85 31.79 17.02
CA GLY A 10 7.08 31.21 18.32
C GLY A 10 7.55 29.75 18.19
N PRO A 11 8.12 29.16 19.26
CA PRO A 11 8.68 27.83 19.19
C PRO A 11 7.61 26.85 18.67
N LEU A 12 7.89 26.27 17.50
CA LEU A 12 7.11 25.16 16.97
C LEU A 12 7.24 24.04 17.99
N LEU A 13 6.16 23.77 18.72
CA LEU A 13 6.03 22.50 19.44
C LEU A 13 6.26 21.40 18.41
N PRO A 14 7.10 20.38 18.69
CA PRO A 14 7.21 19.22 17.82
C PRO A 14 5.86 18.52 17.85
N GLY A 15 4.99 18.87 16.90
CA GLY A 15 3.77 18.14 16.67
C GLY A 15 4.18 16.75 16.21
N ALA A 16 3.90 15.75 17.04
CA ALA A 16 3.88 14.37 16.61
C ALA A 16 2.82 14.27 15.49
N GLN A 17 3.22 14.53 14.24
CA GLN A 17 2.47 14.10 13.09
C GLN A 17 2.60 12.58 13.06
N ASP A 18 1.70 11.92 13.78
CA ASP A 18 1.60 10.47 13.73
C ASP A 18 1.19 10.09 12.31
N PHE A 19 2.02 9.30 11.65
CA PHE A 19 1.65 8.75 10.36
C PHE A 19 0.43 7.86 10.60
N GLY A 20 -0.66 8.02 9.85
CA GLY A 20 -1.91 7.24 10.05
C GLY A 20 -1.76 5.70 9.88
N SER A 21 -0.53 5.20 9.71
CA SER A 21 -0.10 3.81 9.89
C SER A 21 1.43 3.74 9.96
N THR A 22 1.94 2.82 10.77
CA THR A 22 3.36 2.54 10.94
C THR A 22 3.95 1.72 9.80
N PRO A 23 5.27 1.74 9.57
CA PRO A 23 5.93 0.85 8.60
C PRO A 23 5.64 -0.63 8.86
N ALA A 24 5.60 -1.05 10.14
CA ALA A 24 5.30 -2.42 10.53
C ALA A 24 3.87 -2.83 10.11
N GLU A 25 2.88 -1.98 10.36
CA GLU A 25 1.49 -2.21 9.93
C GLU A 25 1.37 -2.30 8.41
N LYS A 26 2.08 -1.44 7.66
CA LYS A 26 2.12 -1.51 6.19
C LYS A 26 2.70 -2.83 5.69
N LYS A 27 3.77 -3.31 6.33
CA LYS A 27 4.39 -4.61 6.01
C LYS A 27 3.43 -5.77 6.33
N THR A 28 2.75 -5.72 7.47
CA THR A 28 1.73 -6.71 7.84
C THR A 28 0.59 -6.74 6.82
N ALA A 29 0.05 -5.58 6.45
CA ALA A 29 -1.00 -5.47 5.44
C ALA A 29 -0.55 -6.05 4.08
N ALA A 30 0.67 -5.76 3.64
CA ALA A 30 1.22 -6.34 2.41
C ALA A 30 1.34 -7.88 2.49
N ASN A 31 1.69 -8.42 3.66
CA ASN A 31 1.75 -9.87 3.87
C ASN A 31 0.36 -10.51 3.88
N THR A 32 -0.65 -9.86 4.47
CA THR A 32 -2.04 -10.34 4.39
C THR A 32 -2.54 -10.35 2.95
N ILE A 33 -2.19 -9.34 2.14
CA ILE A 33 -2.53 -9.34 0.72
C ILE A 33 -1.90 -10.56 0.02
N GLU A 34 -0.61 -10.82 0.23
CA GLU A 34 0.10 -11.92 -0.44
C GLU A 34 -0.31 -13.31 0.00
N ASN A 35 -0.48 -13.51 1.31
CA ASN A 35 -0.63 -14.85 1.88
C ASN A 35 -2.09 -15.28 1.96
N ASP A 36 -3.02 -14.32 2.09
CA ASP A 36 -4.43 -14.62 2.34
C ASP A 36 -5.32 -14.13 1.20
N LEU A 37 -5.23 -12.85 0.83
CA LEU A 37 -6.18 -12.25 -0.11
C LEU A 37 -5.94 -12.66 -1.56
N GLU A 38 -4.70 -12.61 -2.06
CA GLU A 38 -4.36 -13.05 -3.42
C GLU A 38 -4.73 -14.53 -3.64
N PRO A 39 -4.36 -15.49 -2.76
CA PRO A 39 -4.70 -16.89 -2.94
C PRO A 39 -6.20 -17.17 -2.83
N SER A 40 -6.89 -16.56 -1.85
CA SER A 40 -8.32 -16.76 -1.67
C SER A 40 -9.13 -16.15 -2.82
N THR A 41 -8.74 -14.98 -3.31
CA THR A 41 -9.37 -14.33 -4.47
C THR A 41 -9.19 -15.18 -5.72
N LYS A 42 -7.98 -15.68 -5.98
CA LYS A 42 -7.73 -16.58 -7.11
C LYS A 42 -8.58 -17.84 -7.01
N LYS A 43 -8.61 -18.49 -5.83
CA LYS A 43 -9.39 -19.72 -5.61
C LYS A 43 -10.89 -19.49 -5.83
N ALA A 44 -11.42 -18.39 -5.35
CA ALA A 44 -12.82 -18.02 -5.57
C ALA A 44 -13.12 -17.77 -7.06
N GLY A 45 -12.19 -17.11 -7.76
CA GLY A 45 -12.18 -16.94 -9.21
C GLY A 45 -12.29 -18.26 -9.95
N ASP A 46 -11.32 -19.15 -9.72
CA ASP A 46 -11.23 -20.46 -10.37
C ASP A 46 -12.48 -21.32 -10.12
N HIS A 47 -13.01 -21.31 -8.88
CA HIS A 47 -14.21 -22.07 -8.53
C HIS A 47 -15.45 -21.64 -9.32
N ALA A 48 -15.64 -20.32 -9.48
CA ALA A 48 -16.75 -19.78 -10.24
C ALA A 48 -16.64 -20.11 -11.75
N ASP A 49 -15.42 -20.13 -12.29
CA ASP A 49 -15.16 -20.56 -13.68
C ASP A 49 -15.47 -22.03 -13.90
N GLU A 50 -15.03 -22.91 -13.00
CA GLU A 50 -15.30 -24.35 -13.06
C GLU A 50 -16.80 -24.66 -13.02
N ALA A 51 -17.53 -24.06 -12.06
CA ALA A 51 -18.96 -24.25 -11.92
C ALA A 51 -19.74 -23.79 -13.17
N SER A 52 -19.33 -22.66 -13.75
CA SER A 52 -20.06 -22.03 -14.85
C SER A 52 -19.74 -22.64 -16.21
N ASN A 53 -18.52 -23.15 -16.43
CA ASN A 53 -18.15 -23.82 -17.67
C ASN A 53 -18.93 -25.13 -17.90
N GLY A 54 -19.26 -25.86 -16.82
CA GLY A 54 -20.16 -27.01 -16.90
C GLY A 54 -21.56 -26.61 -17.36
N THR A 55 -22.07 -25.49 -16.85
CA THR A 55 -23.39 -24.96 -17.19
C THR A 55 -23.47 -24.41 -18.61
N VAL A 56 -22.44 -23.71 -19.11
CA VAL A 56 -22.40 -23.23 -20.51
C VAL A 56 -22.52 -24.39 -21.50
N LYS A 57 -21.80 -25.50 -21.25
CA LYS A 57 -21.88 -26.70 -22.10
C LYS A 57 -23.28 -27.33 -22.05
N ALA A 58 -23.92 -27.35 -20.88
CA ALA A 58 -25.25 -27.92 -20.72
C ALA A 58 -26.34 -27.13 -21.49
N PHE A 59 -26.14 -25.83 -21.71
CA PHE A 59 -27.07 -24.97 -22.45
C PHE A 59 -26.64 -24.70 -23.90
N ASP A 60 -25.71 -25.47 -24.46
CA ASP A 60 -25.21 -25.20 -25.82
C ASP A 60 -26.34 -25.26 -26.86
N GLY A 61 -26.32 -24.30 -27.80
CA GLY A 61 -27.41 -24.07 -28.75
C GLY A 61 -28.60 -23.25 -28.22
N TRP A 62 -28.66 -22.92 -26.93
CA TRP A 62 -29.70 -22.07 -26.35
C TRP A 62 -29.22 -20.62 -26.23
N SER A 63 -30.14 -19.65 -26.34
CA SER A 63 -29.82 -18.22 -26.15
C SER A 63 -29.24 -17.93 -24.76
N THR A 64 -29.65 -18.69 -23.74
CA THR A 64 -29.11 -18.61 -22.36
C THR A 64 -27.61 -18.86 -22.31
N ALA A 65 -27.05 -19.74 -23.15
CA ALA A 65 -25.61 -19.99 -23.17
C ALA A 65 -24.82 -18.76 -23.62
N ALA A 66 -25.34 -17.95 -24.54
CA ALA A 66 -24.69 -16.70 -24.95
C ALA A 66 -24.66 -15.68 -23.81
N GLY A 67 -25.76 -15.55 -23.07
CA GLY A 67 -25.82 -14.71 -21.87
C GLY A 67 -24.84 -15.17 -20.79
N LEU A 68 -24.78 -16.47 -20.53
CA LEU A 68 -23.88 -17.06 -19.53
C LEU A 68 -22.40 -16.89 -19.91
N LYS A 69 -22.03 -17.06 -21.19
CA LYS A 69 -20.68 -16.76 -21.69
C LYS A 69 -20.27 -15.32 -21.40
N LYS A 70 -21.17 -14.36 -21.63
CA LYS A 70 -20.89 -12.93 -21.34
C LYS A 70 -20.70 -12.65 -19.85
N VAL A 71 -21.48 -13.30 -18.99
CA VAL A 71 -21.31 -13.21 -17.53
C VAL A 71 -19.94 -13.76 -17.13
N LEU A 72 -19.54 -14.91 -17.66
CA LEU A 72 -18.23 -15.52 -17.41
C LEU A 72 -17.06 -14.64 -17.85
N GLU A 73 -17.11 -14.10 -19.06
CA GLU A 73 -16.09 -13.16 -19.52
C GLU A 73 -16.00 -11.91 -18.63
N THR A 74 -17.12 -11.46 -18.08
CA THR A 74 -17.14 -10.30 -17.20
C THR A 74 -16.55 -10.63 -15.83
N TRP A 75 -16.87 -11.82 -15.32
CA TRP A 75 -16.29 -12.35 -14.09
C TRP A 75 -14.77 -12.48 -14.20
N ASP A 76 -14.26 -13.11 -15.25
CA ASP A 76 -12.81 -13.27 -15.48
C ASP A 76 -12.09 -11.90 -15.53
N ARG A 77 -12.66 -10.92 -16.24
CA ARG A 77 -12.13 -9.55 -16.24
C ARG A 77 -12.11 -8.92 -14.85
N GLN A 78 -13.16 -9.13 -14.05
CA GLN A 78 -13.24 -8.60 -12.70
C GLN A 78 -12.21 -9.25 -11.76
N VAL A 79 -12.08 -10.58 -11.80
CA VAL A 79 -11.08 -11.31 -11.02
C VAL A 79 -9.67 -10.87 -11.40
N THR A 80 -9.38 -10.79 -12.70
CA THR A 80 -8.08 -10.32 -13.20
C THR A 80 -7.78 -8.90 -12.74
N GLY A 81 -8.75 -7.98 -12.86
CA GLY A 81 -8.60 -6.61 -12.40
C GLY A 81 -8.35 -6.50 -10.90
N LEU A 82 -9.08 -7.29 -10.09
CA LEU A 82 -8.90 -7.34 -8.65
C LEU A 82 -7.51 -7.87 -8.26
N MET A 83 -7.07 -8.96 -8.89
CA MET A 83 -5.73 -9.52 -8.67
C MET A 83 -4.62 -8.52 -9.02
N GLY A 84 -4.76 -7.79 -10.12
CA GLY A 84 -3.82 -6.73 -10.50
C GLY A 84 -3.78 -5.59 -9.47
N ARG A 85 -4.93 -5.20 -8.93
CA ARG A 85 -5.02 -4.18 -7.87
C ARG A 85 -4.38 -4.65 -6.57
N LEU A 86 -4.65 -5.88 -6.13
CA LEU A 86 -4.03 -6.46 -4.93
C LEU A 86 -2.50 -6.49 -5.05
N ALA A 87 -1.97 -6.94 -6.21
CA ALA A 87 -0.54 -6.95 -6.46
C ALA A 87 0.10 -5.54 -6.42
N SER A 88 -0.60 -4.54 -6.97
CA SER A 88 -0.17 -3.14 -6.93
C SER A 88 -0.16 -2.59 -5.50
N GLU A 89 -1.23 -2.80 -4.74
CA GLU A 89 -1.35 -2.34 -3.35
C GLU A 89 -0.29 -2.99 -2.45
N LYS A 90 -0.05 -4.30 -2.57
CA LYS A 90 1.05 -5.01 -1.91
C LYS A 90 2.40 -4.35 -2.19
N THR A 91 2.69 -4.07 -3.46
CA THR A 91 3.95 -3.46 -3.89
C THR A 91 4.10 -2.05 -3.33
N ALA A 92 3.04 -1.24 -3.37
CA ALA A 92 3.05 0.12 -2.84
C ALA A 92 3.26 0.15 -1.32
N LEU A 93 2.60 -0.74 -0.57
CA LEU A 93 2.76 -0.86 0.88
C LEU A 93 4.20 -1.25 1.27
N ARG A 94 4.80 -2.22 0.56
CA ARG A 94 6.20 -2.60 0.76
C ARG A 94 7.16 -1.48 0.42
N GLY A 95 6.95 -0.82 -0.72
CA GLY A 95 7.75 0.32 -1.15
C GLY A 95 7.74 1.45 -0.11
N THR A 96 6.55 1.79 0.40
CA THR A 96 6.39 2.83 1.42
C THR A 96 7.05 2.47 2.74
N SER A 97 6.87 1.22 3.21
CA SER A 97 7.54 0.75 4.44
C SER A 97 9.06 0.85 4.33
N ASN A 98 9.63 0.47 3.17
CA ASN A 98 11.06 0.54 2.93
C ASN A 98 11.57 2.00 2.83
N MET A 99 10.77 2.89 2.24
CA MET A 99 11.08 4.31 2.16
C MET A 99 11.22 4.93 3.56
N PHE A 100 10.27 4.65 4.46
CA PHE A 100 10.34 5.15 5.83
C PHE A 100 11.56 4.63 6.58
N LEU A 101 11.83 3.32 6.50
CA LEU A 101 13.02 2.73 7.12
C LEU A 101 14.32 3.40 6.64
N ARG A 102 14.45 3.66 5.34
CA ARG A 102 15.64 4.33 4.78
C ARG A 102 15.75 5.78 5.24
N ASN A 103 14.63 6.50 5.30
CA ASN A 103 14.60 7.88 5.79
C ASN A 103 15.07 7.96 7.25
N ASP A 104 14.58 7.06 8.10
CA ASP A 104 14.99 6.98 9.51
C ASP A 104 16.50 6.74 9.66
N ILE A 105 17.07 5.83 8.85
CA ILE A 105 18.52 5.55 8.84
C ILE A 105 19.29 6.81 8.42
N THR A 106 18.96 7.42 7.28
CA THR A 106 19.67 8.62 6.79
C THR A 106 19.56 9.78 7.77
N THR A 107 18.39 9.97 8.39
CA THR A 107 18.19 11.00 9.41
C THR A 107 19.04 10.73 10.65
N GLY A 108 19.10 9.48 11.12
CA GLY A 108 19.96 9.08 12.24
C GLY A 108 21.45 9.24 11.95
N GLU A 109 21.91 8.92 10.74
CA GLU A 109 23.27 9.17 10.29
C GLU A 109 23.60 10.67 10.30
N GLY A 110 22.70 11.52 9.80
CA GLY A 110 22.84 12.98 9.84
C GLY A 110 23.03 13.52 11.26
N PHE A 111 22.25 13.05 12.23
CA PHE A 111 22.43 13.44 13.63
C PHE A 111 23.75 12.96 14.24
N ASN A 112 24.24 11.77 13.87
CA ASN A 112 25.52 11.26 14.33
C ASN A 112 26.71 12.08 13.81
N LEU A 113 26.60 12.66 12.62
CA LEU A 113 27.61 13.56 12.03
C LEU A 113 27.64 14.94 12.70
N VAL A 114 26.52 15.38 13.29
CA VAL A 114 26.39 16.70 13.96
C VAL A 114 26.68 16.61 15.47
N LYS A 115 27.23 15.49 15.96
CA LYS A 115 27.65 15.38 17.37
C LYS A 115 28.52 16.60 17.74
N PRO A 116 28.13 17.37 18.77
CA PRO A 116 28.88 18.55 19.16
C PRO A 116 30.30 18.14 19.50
N ALA A 117 31.27 18.96 19.06
CA ALA A 117 32.68 18.73 19.36
C ALA A 117 32.85 18.54 20.88
N PRO A 118 33.80 17.69 21.32
CA PRO A 118 34.03 17.44 22.76
C PRO A 118 34.30 18.72 23.58
N ASP A 119 34.67 19.83 22.93
CA ASP A 119 34.94 21.14 23.55
C ASP A 119 33.78 22.15 23.44
N SER A 120 32.54 21.71 23.16
CA SER A 120 31.40 22.62 23.01
C SER A 120 31.10 23.38 24.32
N LYS A 121 31.34 24.70 24.32
CA LYS A 121 31.23 25.59 25.50
C LYS A 121 29.80 25.99 25.88
N LEU A 122 28.80 25.16 25.56
CA LEU A 122 27.40 25.41 25.92
C LEU A 122 27.00 24.92 27.32
N ASN A 123 27.96 24.47 28.12
CA ASN A 123 27.76 24.22 29.55
C ASN A 123 27.98 25.52 30.34
N GLY A 124 26.98 26.40 30.36
CA GLY A 124 27.08 27.61 31.19
C GLY A 124 26.02 28.66 30.89
N ILE A 125 24.75 28.35 31.16
CA ILE A 125 23.74 29.29 31.68
C ILE A 125 22.79 28.49 32.57
#